data_AF-A0A3M2M0Y7-F1
#
_entry.id   AF-A0A3M2M0Y7-F1
#
_cell.length_a   1.000
_cell.length_b   1.000
_cell.length_c   1.000
_cell.angle_alpha   90.00
_cell.angle_beta   90.00
_cell.angle_gamma   90.00
#
_symmetry.space_group_name_H-M   'P 1'
#
loop_
_entity.id
_entity.type
_entity.pdbx_description
1 polymer ?
#
loop_
_entity_poly.entity_id
_entity_poly.type
_entity_poly.pdbx_seq_one_letter_code
_entity_poly.pdbx_strand_id
1 'polypeptide(L)'
;MSDQASELRARWRALSPSLRVQIIRTGRTSEPEAQWIAVNFARMELGRVRRRIWTALAVHVVVLGTLLGVLRSVGVVGGTSTAVVAAVVSVPVVLALFAWGRGRMIAFSRILTLNASSAPDSAPVAVAPRRGERLDVRLVLGRVVVRFGAIALVLALVGAVMAALKGGMSATVVCEGAAGVILLLLLWVVVRARKVNPIMTLSESGVTVGFWKTTVPWERITGISVVPLNGRGGSGGSYVLALTVDAPERFVAGLSGTYARNAQRSASAYGTPLTFDDRYTDTSAHAVASAVSAWTGLPVRST
;
A
#
# COMPACT_ATOMS: atom_id res chain seq x y z
N MET A 1 17.89 16.05 19.34
CA MET A 1 17.67 15.10 18.21
C MET A 1 18.34 15.53 16.88
N SER A 2 18.72 16.80 16.69
CA SER A 2 19.45 17.26 15.49
C SER A 2 20.83 16.61 15.34
N ASP A 3 21.53 16.38 16.45
CA ASP A 3 22.96 16.06 16.45
C ASP A 3 23.21 14.58 16.15
N GLN A 4 22.35 13.70 16.67
CA GLN A 4 22.36 12.28 16.29
C GLN A 4 22.06 12.09 14.79
N ALA A 5 21.24 12.98 14.21
CA ALA A 5 20.89 12.93 12.80
C ALA A 5 21.99 13.48 11.88
N SER A 6 22.80 14.43 12.34
CA SER A 6 23.98 14.92 11.60
C SER A 6 25.14 13.93 11.71
N GLU A 7 25.33 13.31 12.87
CA GLU A 7 26.35 12.28 13.10
C GLU A 7 26.13 11.05 12.22
N LEU A 8 24.90 10.50 12.18
CA LEU A 8 24.56 9.38 11.29
C LEU A 8 24.73 9.72 9.80
N ARG A 9 24.53 11.00 9.42
CA ARG A 9 24.81 11.47 8.06
C ARG A 9 26.31 11.53 7.77
N ALA A 10 27.10 11.98 8.74
CA ALA A 10 28.55 12.00 8.63
C ALA A 10 29.10 10.56 8.51
N ARG A 11 28.65 9.64 9.37
CA ARG A 11 29.01 8.22 9.32
C ARG A 11 28.60 7.57 8.00
N TRP A 12 27.39 7.83 7.49
CA TRP A 12 26.98 7.36 6.17
C TRP A 12 27.89 7.92 5.05
N ARG A 13 28.30 9.19 5.12
CA ARG A 13 29.20 9.79 4.13
C ARG A 13 30.64 9.29 4.22
N ALA A 14 31.07 8.88 5.40
CA ALA A 14 32.38 8.31 5.66
C ALA A 14 32.53 6.89 5.09
N LEU A 15 31.42 6.16 4.87
CA LEU A 15 31.46 4.91 4.13
C LEU A 15 32.01 5.13 2.71
N SER A 16 32.82 4.17 2.24
CA SER A 16 33.40 4.26 0.90
C SER A 16 32.29 4.37 -0.17
N PRO A 17 32.52 5.14 -1.26
CA PRO A 17 31.51 5.30 -2.31
C PRO A 17 31.03 3.98 -2.92
N SER A 18 31.95 3.03 -3.12
CA SER A 18 31.67 1.68 -3.64
C SER A 18 30.74 0.90 -2.71
N LEU A 19 31.01 0.92 -1.40
CA LEU A 19 30.20 0.24 -0.39
C LEU A 19 28.79 0.84 -0.29
N ARG A 20 28.66 2.17 -0.38
CA ARG A 20 27.34 2.83 -0.42
C ARG A 20 26.51 2.42 -1.63
N VAL A 21 27.13 2.39 -2.82
CA VAL A 21 26.45 1.97 -4.06
C VAL A 21 26.04 0.50 -3.97
N GLN A 22 26.92 -0.36 -3.43
CA GLN A 22 26.62 -1.77 -3.19
C GLN A 22 25.44 -1.94 -2.23
N ILE A 23 25.43 -1.23 -1.10
CA ILE A 23 24.34 -1.25 -0.12
C ILE A 23 23.02 -0.76 -0.74
N ILE A 24 23.04 0.32 -1.54
CA ILE A 24 21.83 0.83 -2.20
C ILE A 24 21.30 -0.17 -3.24
N ARG A 25 22.19 -0.82 -3.98
CA ARG A 25 21.82 -1.76 -5.06
C ARG A 25 21.33 -3.09 -4.50
N THR A 26 22.10 -3.69 -3.59
CA THR A 26 21.89 -5.05 -3.09
C THR A 26 21.09 -5.09 -1.79
N GLY A 27 21.09 -3.99 -1.02
CA GLY A 27 20.48 -3.92 0.31
C GLY A 27 21.26 -4.65 1.40
N ARG A 28 22.45 -5.19 1.11
CA ARG A 28 23.28 -5.97 2.05
C ARG A 28 24.74 -5.53 2.01
N THR A 29 25.45 -5.81 3.09
CA THR A 29 26.91 -5.67 3.22
C THR A 29 27.40 -6.77 4.17
N SER A 30 28.64 -7.23 3.99
CA SER A 30 29.31 -8.16 4.91
C SER A 30 29.84 -7.48 6.17
N GLU A 31 29.89 -6.14 6.18
CA GLU A 31 30.38 -5.35 7.31
C GLU A 31 29.24 -4.99 8.29
N PRO A 32 29.26 -5.49 9.53
CA PRO A 32 28.17 -5.28 10.49
C PRO A 32 28.01 -3.81 10.89
N GLU A 33 29.09 -3.05 10.96
CA GLU A 33 29.03 -1.61 11.25
C GLU A 33 28.37 -0.82 10.11
N ALA A 34 28.77 -1.08 8.86
CA ALA A 34 28.17 -0.45 7.69
C ALA A 34 26.68 -0.82 7.54
N GLN A 35 26.30 -2.04 7.93
CA GLN A 35 24.91 -2.49 7.99
C GLN A 35 24.10 -1.70 9.02
N TRP A 36 24.62 -1.53 10.24
CA TRP A 36 23.97 -0.73 11.28
C TRP A 36 23.79 0.72 10.85
N ILE A 37 24.81 1.34 10.25
CA ILE A 37 24.73 2.71 9.71
C ILE A 37 23.66 2.79 8.62
N ALA A 38 23.61 1.82 7.70
CA ALA A 38 22.64 1.78 6.60
C ALA A 38 21.19 1.69 7.08
N VAL A 39 20.90 0.81 8.06
CA VAL A 39 19.55 0.62 8.62
C VAL A 39 19.06 1.88 9.32
N ASN A 40 19.89 2.46 10.21
CA ASN A 40 19.53 3.66 10.95
C ASN A 40 19.39 4.89 10.04
N PHE A 41 20.26 5.00 9.03
CA PHE A 41 20.14 6.03 7.99
C PHE A 41 18.85 5.87 7.16
N ALA A 42 18.51 4.64 6.74
CA ALA A 42 17.29 4.36 5.97
C ALA A 42 16.01 4.68 6.76
N ARG A 43 15.94 4.31 8.05
CA ARG A 43 14.80 4.67 8.93
C ARG A 43 14.61 6.19 9.04
N MET A 44 15.71 6.93 9.21
CA MET A 44 15.67 8.39 9.31
C MET A 44 15.28 9.05 7.99
N GLU A 45 15.81 8.59 6.86
CA GLU A 45 15.56 9.19 5.56
C GLU A 45 14.18 8.84 4.98
N LEU A 46 13.57 7.68 5.30
CA LEU A 46 12.22 7.36 4.80
C LEU A 46 11.17 8.40 5.19
N GLY A 47 11.18 8.86 6.45
CA GLY A 47 10.28 9.92 6.92
C GLY A 47 10.61 11.29 6.31
N ARG A 48 11.85 11.50 5.86
CA ARG A 48 12.33 12.77 5.30
C ARG A 48 12.08 12.84 3.80
N VAL A 49 12.27 11.74 3.07
CA VAL A 49 11.93 11.59 1.64
C VAL A 49 10.44 11.82 1.43
N ARG A 50 9.57 11.23 2.28
CA ARG A 50 8.12 11.47 2.20
C ARG A 50 7.79 12.95 2.38
N ARG A 51 8.36 13.60 3.40
CA ARG A 51 8.19 15.05 3.61
C ARG A 51 8.71 15.89 2.45
N ARG A 52 9.88 15.54 1.90
CA ARG A 52 10.49 16.24 0.76
C ARG A 52 9.64 16.18 -0.51
N ILE A 53 9.02 15.04 -0.79
CA ILE A 53 8.08 14.90 -1.93
C ILE A 53 6.90 15.85 -1.75
N TRP A 54 6.29 15.87 -0.56
CA TRP A 54 5.17 16.77 -0.27
C TRP A 54 5.57 18.25 -0.33
N THR A 55 6.72 18.64 0.22
CA THR A 55 7.21 20.02 0.12
C THR A 55 7.53 20.41 -1.32
N ALA A 56 8.17 19.52 -2.10
CA ALA A 56 8.47 19.78 -3.51
C ALA A 56 7.20 19.93 -4.34
N LEU A 57 6.19 19.09 -4.08
CA LEU A 57 4.88 19.18 -4.72
C LEU A 57 4.18 20.48 -4.36
N ALA A 58 4.17 20.88 -3.08
CA ALA A 58 3.57 22.13 -2.64
C ALA A 58 4.22 23.35 -3.30
N VAL A 59 5.56 23.40 -3.34
CA VAL A 59 6.31 24.47 -4.03
C VAL A 59 5.99 24.46 -5.53
N HIS A 60 5.96 23.29 -6.17
CA HIS A 60 5.62 23.18 -7.58
C HIS A 60 4.22 23.71 -7.89
N VAL A 61 3.21 23.40 -7.06
CA VAL A 61 1.84 23.90 -7.23
C VAL A 61 1.78 25.42 -7.11
N VAL A 62 2.48 26.01 -6.13
CA VAL A 62 2.53 27.47 -5.96
C VAL A 62 3.21 28.15 -7.15
N VAL A 63 4.36 27.64 -7.59
CA VAL A 63 5.11 28.19 -8.73
C VAL A 63 4.32 28.04 -10.03
N LEU A 64 3.71 26.89 -10.27
CA LEU A 64 2.92 26.65 -11.46
C LEU A 64 1.66 27.54 -11.49
N GLY A 65 0.96 27.66 -10.35
CA GLY A 65 -0.21 28.51 -10.23
C GLY A 65 0.10 30.00 -10.47
N THR A 66 1.19 30.50 -9.90
CA THR A 66 1.65 31.87 -10.12
C THR A 66 2.05 32.12 -11.58
N LEU A 67 2.80 31.20 -12.20
CA LEU A 67 3.19 31.30 -13.61
C LEU A 67 1.97 31.31 -14.55
N LEU A 68 1.01 30.41 -14.32
CA LEU A 68 -0.24 30.35 -15.10
C LEU A 68 -1.09 31.61 -14.91
N GLY A 69 -1.15 32.17 -13.69
CA GLY A 69 -1.82 33.43 -13.40
C GLY A 69 -1.23 34.60 -14.19
N VAL A 70 0.10 34.71 -14.22
CA VAL A 70 0.81 35.75 -15.00
C VAL A 70 0.56 35.56 -16.50
N LEU A 71 0.73 34.34 -17.03
CA LEU A 71 0.50 34.05 -18.44
C LEU A 71 -0.93 34.35 -18.90
N ARG A 72 -1.91 34.11 -18.01
CA ARG A 72 -3.31 34.47 -18.25
C ARG A 72 -3.52 35.98 -18.23
N SER A 73 -2.91 36.70 -17.29
CA SER A 73 -3.06 38.16 -17.17
C SER A 73 -2.48 38.93 -18.37
N VAL A 74 -1.45 38.38 -19.02
CA VAL A 74 -0.80 38.97 -20.20
C VAL A 74 -1.47 38.50 -21.51
N GLY A 75 -2.54 37.70 -21.44
CA GLY A 75 -3.29 37.25 -22.61
C GLY A 75 -2.58 36.19 -23.46
N VAL A 76 -1.46 35.64 -22.98
CA VAL A 76 -0.65 34.63 -23.70
C VAL A 76 -1.40 33.30 -23.81
N VAL A 77 -2.26 32.99 -22.84
CA VAL A 77 -2.95 31.71 -22.75
C VAL A 77 -4.43 31.92 -22.42
N GLY A 78 -5.31 31.37 -23.25
CA GLY A 78 -6.77 31.38 -23.06
C GLY A 78 -7.27 30.28 -22.11
N GLY A 79 -8.56 30.31 -21.78
CA GLY A 79 -9.16 29.44 -20.76
C GLY A 79 -8.88 27.95 -20.95
N THR A 80 -9.04 27.41 -22.16
CA THR A 80 -8.77 26.00 -22.46
C THR A 80 -7.27 25.69 -22.57
N SER A 81 -6.46 26.58 -23.15
CA SER A 81 -5.01 26.35 -23.29
C SER A 81 -4.26 26.42 -21.96
N THR A 82 -4.78 27.11 -20.93
CA THR A 82 -4.18 27.11 -19.59
C THR A 82 -4.19 25.72 -18.94
N ALA A 83 -5.27 24.95 -19.14
CA ALA A 83 -5.35 23.59 -18.61
C ALA A 83 -4.36 22.64 -19.30
N VAL A 84 -4.17 22.80 -20.62
CA VAL A 84 -3.23 21.99 -21.42
C VAL A 84 -1.80 22.28 -21.00
N VAL A 85 -1.42 23.57 -20.92
CA VAL A 85 -0.08 23.99 -20.49
C VAL A 85 0.20 23.51 -19.07
N ALA A 86 -0.77 23.65 -18.16
CA ALA A 86 -0.66 23.14 -16.80
C ALA A 86 -0.40 21.63 -16.80
N ALA A 87 -1.17 20.83 -17.54
CA ALA A 87 -1.02 19.38 -17.60
C ALA A 87 0.33 18.95 -18.21
N VAL A 88 0.73 19.55 -19.32
CA VAL A 88 1.99 19.23 -20.02
C VAL A 88 3.21 19.52 -19.13
N VAL A 89 3.17 20.57 -18.31
CA VAL A 89 4.29 20.91 -17.40
C VAL A 89 4.22 20.11 -16.10
N SER A 90 3.04 19.97 -15.50
CA SER A 90 2.91 19.33 -14.19
C SER A 90 3.10 17.82 -14.23
N VAL A 91 2.64 17.13 -15.28
CA VAL A 91 2.69 15.67 -15.33
C VAL A 91 4.12 15.13 -15.34
N PRO A 92 5.04 15.58 -16.21
CA PRO A 92 6.42 15.10 -16.20
C PRO A 92 7.10 15.38 -14.87
N VAL A 93 6.86 16.56 -14.27
CA VAL A 93 7.46 16.95 -12.99
C VAL A 93 6.95 16.07 -11.85
N VAL A 94 5.63 15.85 -11.78
CA VAL A 94 5.01 14.97 -10.78
C VAL A 94 5.51 13.53 -10.98
N LEU A 95 5.49 13.01 -12.21
CA LEU A 95 6.00 11.67 -12.50
C LEU A 95 7.48 11.51 -12.15
N ALA A 96 8.33 12.50 -12.46
CA ALA A 96 9.75 12.48 -12.11
C ALA A 96 9.95 12.50 -10.59
N LEU A 97 9.21 13.34 -9.85
CA LEU A 97 9.22 13.38 -8.39
C LEU A 97 8.78 12.05 -7.78
N PHE A 98 7.72 11.44 -8.32
CA PHE A 98 7.25 10.14 -7.87
C PHE A 98 8.21 9.00 -8.22
N ALA A 99 8.80 8.99 -9.41
CA ALA A 99 9.80 8.01 -9.82
C ALA A 99 11.05 8.10 -8.94
N TRP A 100 11.54 9.32 -8.69
CA TRP A 100 12.65 9.58 -7.77
C TRP A 100 12.34 9.14 -6.34
N GLY A 101 11.17 9.53 -5.84
CA GLY A 101 10.68 9.17 -4.51
C GLY A 101 10.51 7.67 -4.34
N ARG A 102 9.94 6.99 -5.34
CA ARG A 102 9.75 5.54 -5.37
C ARG A 102 11.08 4.80 -5.43
N GLY A 103 12.03 5.24 -6.25
CA GLY A 103 13.37 4.64 -6.30
C GLY A 103 14.09 4.70 -4.95
N ARG A 104 14.02 5.85 -4.28
CA ARG A 104 14.55 6.03 -2.91
C ARG A 104 13.83 5.17 -1.90
N MET A 105 12.49 5.13 -1.93
CA MET A 105 11.71 4.31 -1.01
C MET A 105 11.98 2.82 -1.19
N ILE A 106 12.09 2.32 -2.42
CA ILE A 106 12.42 0.91 -2.71
C ILE A 106 13.82 0.57 -2.19
N ALA A 107 14.81 1.43 -2.44
CA ALA A 107 16.17 1.20 -1.96
C ALA A 107 16.22 1.15 -0.42
N PHE A 108 15.58 2.10 0.25
CA PHE A 108 15.55 2.14 1.71
C PHE A 108 14.70 1.02 2.32
N SER A 109 13.55 0.69 1.73
CA SER A 109 12.74 -0.45 2.19
C SER A 109 13.51 -1.76 2.01
N ARG A 110 14.25 -1.92 0.91
CA ARG A 110 15.10 -3.10 0.66
C ARG A 110 16.21 -3.22 1.72
N ILE A 111 16.88 -2.12 2.06
CA ILE A 111 17.86 -2.08 3.15
C ILE A 111 17.20 -2.49 4.48
N LEU A 112 15.99 -2.03 4.77
CA LEU A 112 15.31 -2.41 6.01
C LEU A 112 14.87 -3.87 6.02
N THR A 113 14.28 -4.39 4.94
CA THR A 113 13.74 -5.75 4.91
C THR A 113 14.82 -6.82 4.87
N LEU A 114 15.90 -6.60 4.10
CA LEU A 114 16.97 -7.58 3.95
C LEU A 114 17.92 -7.65 5.15
N ASN A 115 17.94 -6.60 5.98
CA ASN A 115 18.76 -6.54 7.21
C ASN A 115 17.93 -6.78 8.48
N ALA A 116 16.60 -6.64 8.43
CA ALA A 116 15.71 -7.11 9.50
C ALA A 116 15.75 -8.64 9.66
N SER A 117 16.18 -9.38 8.63
CA SER A 117 16.38 -10.84 8.68
C SER A 117 17.77 -11.25 9.18
N SER A 118 18.66 -10.28 9.48
CA SER A 118 20.05 -10.53 9.93
C SER A 118 20.34 -10.04 11.35
N ALA A 119 19.37 -9.41 12.02
CA ALA A 119 19.49 -9.18 13.45
C ALA A 119 19.35 -10.52 14.18
N PRO A 120 20.26 -10.89 15.09
CA PRO A 120 20.18 -12.13 15.88
C PRO A 120 18.88 -12.27 16.70
N ASP A 121 18.09 -11.19 16.82
CA ASP A 121 16.85 -11.12 17.60
C ASP A 121 15.56 -11.07 16.77
N SER A 122 15.63 -11.21 15.45
CA SER A 122 14.43 -11.32 14.62
C SER A 122 14.48 -12.56 13.73
N ALA A 123 14.33 -13.71 14.40
CA ALA A 123 13.49 -14.78 13.89
C ALA A 123 12.22 -14.19 13.25
N PRO A 124 11.55 -14.88 12.28
CA PRO A 124 10.16 -14.56 12.03
C PRO A 124 9.52 -14.48 13.41
N VAL A 125 9.02 -13.31 13.81
CA VAL A 125 8.26 -13.23 15.05
C VAL A 125 7.04 -14.07 14.72
N ALA A 126 7.16 -15.38 15.00
CA ALA A 126 6.06 -16.18 15.42
C ALA A 126 5.51 -15.35 16.56
N VAL A 127 4.54 -14.51 16.23
CA VAL A 127 3.65 -13.92 17.21
C VAL A 127 2.84 -15.12 17.68
N ALA A 128 3.51 -15.98 18.47
CA ALA A 128 2.87 -16.93 19.32
C ALA A 128 2.11 -16.02 20.29
N PRO A 129 0.80 -15.91 20.10
CA PRO A 129 0.01 -15.01 20.92
C PRO A 129 0.12 -15.54 22.33
N ARG A 130 0.52 -14.68 23.27
CA ARG A 130 0.32 -15.02 24.68
C ARG A 130 -1.18 -15.16 24.89
N ARG A 131 -1.60 -16.13 25.71
CA ARG A 131 -2.99 -16.31 26.14
C ARG A 131 -3.58 -14.93 26.49
N GLY A 132 -4.67 -14.54 25.82
CA GLY A 132 -5.31 -13.24 25.94
C GLY A 132 -4.89 -12.16 24.92
N GLU A 133 -3.89 -12.37 24.06
CA GLU A 133 -3.49 -11.39 23.05
C GLU A 133 -4.42 -11.40 21.82
N ARG A 134 -4.76 -10.20 21.34
CA ARG A 134 -5.63 -9.96 20.19
C ARG A 134 -4.78 -9.43 19.03
N LEU A 135 -4.83 -10.10 17.87
CA LEU A 135 -4.19 -9.60 16.66
C LEU A 135 -5.22 -8.83 15.83
N ASP A 136 -5.04 -7.51 15.74
CA ASP A 136 -5.88 -6.64 14.91
C ASP A 136 -5.22 -6.42 13.56
N VAL A 137 -5.94 -6.75 12.50
CA VAL A 137 -5.52 -6.44 11.14
C VAL A 137 -6.25 -5.20 10.67
N ARG A 138 -5.49 -4.20 10.19
CA ARG A 138 -6.03 -2.88 9.84
C ARG A 138 -5.71 -2.53 8.40
N LEU A 139 -6.62 -1.78 7.80
CA LEU A 139 -6.43 -1.27 6.46
C LEU A 139 -5.49 -0.06 6.48
N VAL A 140 -4.40 -0.13 5.74
CA VAL A 140 -3.46 0.97 5.52
C VAL A 140 -4.05 1.91 4.47
N LEU A 141 -4.90 2.83 4.93
CA LEU A 141 -5.57 3.84 4.10
C LEU A 141 -4.61 4.54 3.13
N GLY A 142 -3.38 4.82 3.57
CA GLY A 142 -2.36 5.43 2.72
C GLY A 142 -2.06 4.65 1.43
N ARG A 143 -2.01 3.31 1.48
CA ARG A 143 -1.76 2.49 0.28
C ARG A 143 -2.95 2.52 -0.69
N VAL A 144 -4.16 2.46 -0.16
CA VAL A 144 -5.41 2.53 -0.95
C VAL A 144 -5.52 3.89 -1.64
N VAL A 145 -5.35 4.98 -0.90
CA VAL A 145 -5.40 6.36 -1.42
C VAL A 145 -4.37 6.57 -2.52
N VAL A 146 -3.13 6.12 -2.32
CA VAL A 146 -2.08 6.27 -3.34
C VAL A 146 -2.45 5.53 -4.63
N ARG A 147 -2.94 4.29 -4.56
CA ARG A 147 -3.23 3.51 -5.76
C ARG A 147 -4.44 4.06 -6.53
N PHE A 148 -5.57 4.25 -5.86
CA PHE A 148 -6.79 4.71 -6.54
C PHE A 148 -6.70 6.20 -6.91
N GLY A 149 -6.03 7.01 -6.09
CA GLY A 149 -5.72 8.39 -6.43
C GLY A 149 -4.83 8.50 -7.68
N ALA A 150 -3.84 7.61 -7.84
CA ALA A 150 -3.02 7.57 -9.06
C ALA A 150 -3.84 7.19 -10.30
N ILE A 151 -4.76 6.23 -10.19
CA ILE A 151 -5.64 5.86 -11.32
C ILE A 151 -6.55 7.03 -11.70
N ALA A 152 -7.18 7.68 -10.72
CA ALA A 152 -8.03 8.85 -10.97
C ALA A 152 -7.24 10.00 -11.62
N LEU A 153 -6.02 10.25 -11.15
CA LEU A 153 -5.14 11.26 -11.73
C LEU A 153 -4.79 10.96 -13.19
N VAL A 154 -4.46 9.71 -13.51
CA VAL A 154 -4.16 9.29 -14.89
C VAL A 154 -5.39 9.48 -15.78
N LEU A 155 -6.59 9.11 -15.32
CA LEU A 155 -7.81 9.29 -16.09
C LEU A 155 -8.15 10.77 -16.31
N ALA A 156 -8.04 11.60 -15.28
CA ALA A 156 -8.23 13.04 -15.40
C ALA A 156 -7.25 13.65 -16.41
N LEU A 157 -5.99 13.20 -16.40
CA LEU A 157 -4.99 13.64 -17.35
C LEU A 157 -5.35 13.24 -18.80
N VAL A 158 -5.75 11.98 -19.01
CA VAL A 158 -6.14 11.50 -20.35
C VAL A 158 -7.34 12.30 -20.86
N GLY A 159 -8.32 12.59 -19.99
CA GLY A 159 -9.45 13.47 -20.31
C GLY A 159 -9.00 14.87 -20.74
N ALA A 160 -8.10 15.50 -19.98
CA ALA A 160 -7.58 16.83 -20.30
C ALA A 160 -6.81 16.86 -21.63
N VAL A 161 -6.00 15.83 -21.93
CA VAL A 161 -5.29 15.71 -23.21
C VAL A 161 -6.26 15.54 -24.37
N MET A 162 -7.31 14.71 -24.22
CA MET A 162 -8.31 14.56 -25.28
C MET A 162 -9.10 15.85 -25.52
N ALA A 163 -9.39 16.63 -24.48
CA ALA A 163 -10.04 17.93 -24.61
C ALA A 163 -9.16 18.93 -25.38
N ALA A 164 -7.85 18.92 -25.10
CA ALA A 164 -6.86 19.76 -25.78
C ALA A 164 -6.79 19.49 -27.29
N LEU A 165 -6.87 18.22 -27.67
CA LEU A 165 -6.72 17.76 -29.05
C LEU A 165 -8.02 17.87 -29.88
N LYS A 166 -9.05 18.56 -29.37
CA LYS A 166 -10.41 18.56 -29.94
C LYS A 166 -10.97 17.14 -30.14
N GLY A 167 -10.57 16.20 -29.28
CA GLY A 167 -11.23 14.91 -29.18
C GLY A 167 -12.73 15.13 -28.91
N GLY A 168 -13.58 14.27 -29.47
CA GLY A 168 -15.03 14.42 -29.34
C GLY A 168 -15.43 14.58 -27.87
N MET A 169 -16.39 15.47 -27.59
CA MET A 169 -16.90 15.78 -26.23
C MET A 169 -17.27 14.53 -25.42
N SER A 170 -17.60 13.42 -26.10
CA SER A 170 -17.88 12.15 -25.46
C SER A 170 -16.69 11.56 -24.70
N ALA A 171 -15.47 11.65 -25.24
CA ALA A 171 -14.30 11.01 -24.66
C ALA A 171 -13.78 11.73 -23.42
N THR A 172 -13.86 13.06 -23.40
CA THR A 172 -13.45 13.91 -22.28
C THR A 172 -14.38 13.72 -21.08
N VAL A 173 -15.70 13.78 -21.34
CA VAL A 173 -16.73 13.56 -20.32
C VAL A 173 -16.62 12.15 -19.71
N VAL A 174 -16.29 11.14 -20.51
CA VAL A 174 -16.08 9.76 -20.02
C VAL A 174 -14.87 9.68 -19.10
N CYS A 175 -13.74 10.27 -19.46
CA CYS A 175 -12.52 10.22 -18.63
C CYS A 175 -12.64 11.00 -17.33
N GLU A 176 -13.22 12.21 -17.37
CA GLU A 176 -13.46 13.02 -16.18
C GLU A 176 -14.53 12.40 -15.27
N GLY A 177 -15.61 11.89 -15.87
CA GLY A 177 -16.64 11.14 -15.16
C GLY A 177 -16.08 9.90 -14.46
N ALA A 178 -15.25 9.11 -15.16
CA ALA A 178 -14.59 7.95 -14.57
C ALA A 178 -13.65 8.33 -13.41
N ALA A 179 -12.87 9.42 -13.55
CA ALA A 179 -12.04 9.94 -12.47
C ALA A 179 -12.88 10.36 -11.25
N GLY A 180 -13.99 11.05 -11.48
CA GLY A 180 -14.95 11.43 -10.43
C GLY A 180 -15.53 10.23 -9.69
N VAL A 181 -15.98 9.20 -10.43
CA VAL A 181 -16.49 7.94 -9.85
C VAL A 181 -15.43 7.25 -9.01
N ILE A 182 -14.18 7.18 -9.47
CA ILE A 182 -13.09 6.55 -8.71
C ILE A 182 -12.77 7.32 -7.44
N LEU A 183 -12.76 8.66 -7.49
CA LEU A 183 -12.56 9.49 -6.29
C LEU A 183 -13.71 9.34 -5.29
N LEU A 184 -14.95 9.25 -5.77
CA LEU A 184 -16.12 9.03 -4.93
C LEU A 184 -16.07 7.64 -4.27
N LEU A 185 -15.71 6.60 -5.03
CA LEU A 185 -15.47 5.26 -4.50
C LEU A 185 -14.33 5.26 -3.48
N LEU A 186 -13.25 5.98 -3.73
CA LEU A 186 -12.13 6.11 -2.80
C LEU A 186 -12.58 6.79 -1.49
N LEU A 187 -13.31 7.90 -1.58
CA LEU A 187 -13.86 8.59 -0.41
C LEU A 187 -14.77 7.67 0.39
N TRP A 188 -15.65 6.92 -0.30
CA TRP A 188 -16.53 5.94 0.33
C TRP A 188 -15.73 4.84 1.05
N VAL A 189 -14.68 4.29 0.42
CA VAL A 189 -13.78 3.30 1.04
C VAL A 189 -13.09 3.89 2.28
N VAL A 190 -12.59 5.13 2.21
CA VAL A 190 -11.93 5.80 3.35
C VAL A 190 -12.90 5.98 4.51
N VAL A 191 -14.10 6.49 4.25
CA VAL A 191 -15.15 6.66 5.27
C VAL A 191 -15.54 5.32 5.88
N ARG A 192 -15.73 4.29 5.06
CA ARG A 192 -16.11 2.96 5.53
C ARG A 192 -15.01 2.30 6.34
N ALA A 193 -13.76 2.39 5.90
CA ALA A 193 -12.61 1.83 6.61
C ALA A 193 -12.40 2.49 7.98
N ARG A 194 -12.70 3.79 8.13
CA ARG A 194 -12.69 4.44 9.45
C ARG A 194 -13.74 3.88 10.41
N LYS A 195 -14.92 3.49 9.90
CA LYS A 195 -16.00 2.91 10.70
C LYS A 195 -15.77 1.45 11.10
N VAL A 196 -14.96 0.72 10.35
CA VAL A 196 -14.79 -0.75 10.48
C VAL A 196 -13.32 -1.10 10.70
N ASN A 197 -12.65 -0.35 11.57
CA ASN A 197 -11.27 -0.62 11.96
C ASN A 197 -11.27 -1.21 13.38
N PRO A 198 -10.76 -2.43 13.61
CA PRO A 198 -10.05 -3.34 12.68
C PRO A 198 -10.94 -4.05 11.66
N ILE A 199 -10.36 -4.41 10.50
CA ILE A 199 -11.07 -5.13 9.43
C ILE A 199 -11.24 -6.62 9.75
N MET A 200 -10.27 -7.17 10.46
CA MET A 200 -10.25 -8.53 10.96
C MET A 200 -9.54 -8.53 12.30
N THR A 201 -10.06 -9.30 13.24
CA THR A 201 -9.47 -9.50 14.55
C THR A 201 -9.35 -10.99 14.79
N LEU A 202 -8.17 -11.44 15.23
CA LEU A 202 -7.96 -12.80 15.71
C LEU A 202 -7.88 -12.75 17.24
N SER A 203 -8.66 -13.60 17.91
CA SER A 203 -8.83 -13.65 19.37
C SER A 203 -9.16 -15.07 19.83
N GLU A 204 -9.26 -15.31 21.15
CA GLU A 204 -9.54 -16.65 21.71
C GLU A 204 -10.84 -17.28 21.23
N SER A 205 -11.83 -16.45 20.92
CA SER A 205 -13.10 -16.94 20.41
C SER A 205 -13.10 -17.25 18.92
N GLY A 206 -12.05 -16.90 18.18
CA GLY A 206 -11.98 -17.10 16.73
C GLY A 206 -11.56 -15.88 15.92
N VAL A 207 -11.97 -15.88 14.65
CA VAL A 207 -11.74 -14.80 13.69
C VAL A 207 -12.99 -13.93 13.57
N THR A 208 -12.91 -12.70 14.06
CA THR A 208 -13.97 -11.70 13.84
C THR A 208 -13.68 -10.91 12.58
N VAL A 209 -14.61 -10.93 11.62
CA VAL A 209 -14.54 -10.13 10.40
C VAL A 209 -15.38 -8.87 10.61
N GLY A 210 -14.72 -7.72 10.79
CA GLY A 210 -15.36 -6.46 11.16
C GLY A 210 -16.45 -6.03 10.17
N PHE A 211 -16.22 -6.26 8.86
CA PHE A 211 -17.22 -5.92 7.82
C PHE A 211 -18.48 -6.78 7.88
N TRP A 212 -18.34 -8.05 8.24
CA TRP A 212 -19.46 -8.99 8.30
C TRP A 212 -20.15 -8.96 9.67
N LYS A 213 -19.52 -8.32 10.66
CA LYS A 213 -19.96 -8.32 12.07
C LYS A 213 -20.21 -9.75 12.59
N THR A 214 -19.41 -10.70 12.12
CA THR A 214 -19.51 -12.11 12.49
C THR A 214 -18.18 -12.62 13.00
N THR A 215 -18.24 -13.58 13.92
CA THR A 215 -17.07 -14.28 14.46
C THR A 215 -17.14 -15.74 14.04
N VAL A 216 -16.08 -16.22 13.40
CA VAL A 216 -15.91 -17.63 13.05
C VAL A 216 -15.07 -18.28 14.15
N PRO A 217 -15.63 -19.19 14.95
CA PRO A 217 -14.87 -19.86 16.00
C PRO A 217 -13.77 -20.74 15.42
N TRP A 218 -12.67 -20.88 16.16
CA TRP A 218 -11.51 -21.69 15.74
C TRP A 218 -11.88 -23.13 15.43
N GLU A 219 -12.83 -23.70 16.17
CA GLU A 219 -13.36 -25.06 15.97
C GLU A 219 -13.95 -25.29 14.57
N ARG A 220 -14.40 -24.21 13.91
CA ARG A 220 -14.92 -24.29 12.54
C ARG A 220 -13.84 -24.10 11.47
N ILE A 221 -12.63 -23.71 11.84
CA ILE A 221 -11.54 -23.54 10.87
C ILE A 221 -10.82 -24.87 10.73
N THR A 222 -10.78 -25.41 9.52
CA THR A 222 -10.23 -26.74 9.23
C THR A 222 -8.93 -26.69 8.43
N GLY A 223 -8.55 -25.52 7.92
CA GLY A 223 -7.34 -25.37 7.12
C GLY A 223 -6.90 -23.92 6.96
N ILE A 224 -5.59 -23.75 6.73
CA ILE A 224 -4.96 -22.46 6.49
C ILE A 224 -4.16 -22.57 5.19
N SER A 225 -4.48 -21.73 4.21
CA SER A 225 -3.71 -21.62 2.98
C SER A 225 -3.32 -20.18 2.67
N VAL A 226 -2.11 -20.00 2.14
CA VAL A 226 -1.61 -18.72 1.65
C VAL A 226 -1.39 -18.86 0.16
N VAL A 227 -2.17 -18.12 -0.61
CA VAL A 227 -2.23 -18.20 -2.08
C VAL A 227 -1.69 -16.90 -2.68
N PRO A 228 -0.72 -16.93 -3.61
CA PRO A 228 -0.25 -15.73 -4.27
C PRO A 228 -1.39 -15.14 -5.12
N LEU A 229 -1.59 -13.83 -5.01
CA LEU A 229 -2.56 -13.11 -5.82
C LEU A 229 -1.99 -12.91 -7.23
N ASN A 230 -1.94 -13.99 -8.02
CA ASN A 230 -1.46 -13.98 -9.40
C ASN A 230 -2.53 -13.41 -10.35
N GLY A 231 -2.73 -12.10 -10.25
CA GLY A 231 -3.65 -11.35 -11.08
C GLY A 231 -3.03 -10.01 -11.50
N ARG A 232 -2.54 -9.97 -12.74
CA ARG A 232 -1.88 -8.85 -13.44
C ARG A 232 -0.48 -8.47 -12.95
N GLY A 233 0.53 -9.15 -13.49
CA GLY A 233 1.75 -8.57 -14.09
C GLY A 233 2.58 -7.53 -13.33
N GLY A 234 2.33 -7.29 -12.05
CA GLY A 234 3.07 -6.34 -11.22
C GLY A 234 3.87 -7.11 -10.17
N SER A 235 5.17 -6.84 -10.10
CA SER A 235 6.20 -7.46 -9.26
C SER A 235 6.04 -7.27 -7.74
N GLY A 236 4.81 -7.21 -7.23
CA GLY A 236 4.50 -7.12 -5.80
C GLY A 236 3.73 -8.34 -5.35
N GLY A 237 4.43 -9.31 -4.76
CA GLY A 237 3.90 -10.53 -4.15
C GLY A 237 2.90 -10.23 -3.04
N SER A 238 1.66 -9.95 -3.44
CA SER A 238 0.50 -9.84 -2.55
C SER A 238 -0.03 -11.25 -2.38
N TYR A 239 -0.43 -11.60 -1.17
CA TYR A 239 -0.92 -12.93 -0.85
C TYR A 239 -2.32 -12.85 -0.27
N VAL A 240 -3.11 -13.88 -0.57
CA VAL A 240 -4.41 -14.10 0.02
C VAL A 240 -4.26 -15.20 1.06
N LEU A 241 -4.64 -14.89 2.31
CA LEU A 241 -4.89 -15.90 3.31
C LEU A 241 -6.31 -16.44 3.10
N ALA A 242 -6.42 -17.74 2.91
CA ALA A 242 -7.67 -18.48 2.83
C ALA A 242 -7.78 -19.38 4.06
N LEU A 243 -8.85 -19.19 4.83
CA LEU A 243 -9.14 -19.99 6.01
C LEU A 243 -10.29 -20.93 5.67
N THR A 244 -10.02 -22.22 5.55
CA THR A 244 -11.07 -23.21 5.25
C THR A 244 -12.01 -23.32 6.43
N VAL A 245 -13.32 -23.20 6.18
CA VAL A 245 -14.36 -23.27 7.21
C VAL A 245 -15.17 -24.54 7.00
N ASP A 246 -15.50 -25.24 8.09
CA ASP A 246 -16.42 -26.37 8.10
C ASP A 246 -17.83 -25.93 7.65
N ALA A 247 -18.47 -26.75 6.83
CA ALA A 247 -19.76 -26.47 6.17
C ALA A 247 -19.84 -25.04 5.58
N PRO A 248 -18.99 -24.70 4.58
CA PRO A 248 -18.88 -23.35 4.05
C PRO A 248 -20.20 -22.82 3.48
N GLU A 249 -21.08 -23.69 2.97
CA GLU A 249 -22.40 -23.34 2.47
C GLU A 249 -23.30 -22.81 3.60
N ARG A 250 -23.27 -23.45 4.77
CA ARG A 250 -24.02 -23.01 5.95
C ARG A 250 -23.48 -21.68 6.47
N PHE A 251 -22.17 -21.50 6.44
CA PHE A 251 -21.55 -20.23 6.80
C PHE A 251 -22.01 -19.10 5.88
N VAL A 252 -21.98 -19.31 4.57
CA VAL A 252 -22.46 -18.35 3.57
C VAL A 252 -23.95 -18.05 3.73
N ALA A 253 -24.78 -19.07 3.99
CA ALA A 253 -26.21 -18.90 4.21
C ALA A 253 -26.54 -18.05 5.45
N GLY A 254 -25.65 -18.03 6.45
CA GLY A 254 -25.76 -17.16 7.63
C GLY A 254 -25.40 -15.70 7.37
N LEU A 255 -24.85 -15.35 6.20
CA LEU A 255 -24.54 -13.98 5.80
C LEU A 255 -25.67 -13.38 4.98
N SER A 256 -25.82 -12.05 5.01
CA SER A 256 -26.86 -11.35 4.25
C SER A 256 -26.29 -10.40 3.19
N GLY A 257 -27.05 -10.22 2.11
CA GLY A 257 -26.82 -9.20 1.07
C GLY A 257 -25.45 -9.28 0.39
N THR A 258 -24.69 -8.19 0.46
CA THR A 258 -23.37 -8.08 -0.20
C THR A 258 -22.32 -8.97 0.47
N TYR A 259 -22.47 -9.34 1.75
CA TYR A 259 -21.52 -10.19 2.44
C TYR A 259 -21.60 -11.64 1.98
N ALA A 260 -22.81 -12.19 1.84
CA ALA A 260 -23.03 -13.51 1.25
C ALA A 260 -22.45 -13.60 -0.18
N ARG A 261 -22.72 -12.58 -1.01
CA ARG A 261 -22.16 -12.52 -2.38
C ARG A 261 -20.63 -12.49 -2.40
N ASN A 262 -19.99 -11.74 -1.50
CA ASN A 262 -18.53 -11.68 -1.41
C ASN A 262 -17.93 -13.00 -0.89
N ALA A 263 -18.59 -13.65 0.08
CA ALA A 263 -18.20 -14.95 0.59
C ALA A 263 -18.34 -16.04 -0.49
N GLN A 264 -19.42 -16.03 -1.28
CA GLN A 264 -19.59 -16.93 -2.43
C GLN A 264 -18.50 -16.74 -3.48
N ARG A 265 -18.18 -15.49 -3.85
CA ARG A 265 -17.08 -15.19 -4.77
C ARG A 265 -15.73 -15.68 -4.24
N SER A 266 -15.50 -15.51 -2.94
CA SER A 266 -14.29 -16.00 -2.29
C SER A 266 -14.23 -17.53 -2.32
N ALA A 267 -15.35 -18.20 -2.02
CA ALA A 267 -15.46 -19.65 -2.08
C ALA A 267 -15.19 -20.19 -3.49
N SER A 268 -15.73 -19.55 -4.53
CA SER A 268 -15.47 -19.95 -5.92
C SER A 268 -14.01 -19.73 -6.36
N ALA A 269 -13.34 -18.70 -5.82
CA ALA A 269 -11.99 -18.34 -6.26
C ALA A 269 -10.88 -19.07 -5.47
N TYR A 270 -11.12 -19.33 -4.19
CA TYR A 270 -10.09 -19.82 -3.25
C TYR A 270 -10.52 -21.10 -2.50
N GLY A 271 -11.69 -21.65 -2.80
CA GLY A 271 -12.22 -22.84 -2.14
C GLY A 271 -12.72 -22.61 -0.71
N THR A 272 -12.76 -21.36 -0.23
CA THR A 272 -13.30 -21.00 1.09
C THR A 272 -13.98 -19.63 1.08
N PRO A 273 -15.11 -19.47 1.82
CA PRO A 273 -15.75 -18.18 1.96
C PRO A 273 -14.92 -17.16 2.72
N LEU A 274 -14.03 -17.59 3.63
CA LEU A 274 -13.25 -16.71 4.51
C LEU A 274 -11.86 -16.46 3.94
N THR A 275 -11.69 -15.29 3.31
CA THR A 275 -10.41 -14.88 2.70
C THR A 275 -10.00 -13.48 3.12
N PHE A 276 -8.68 -13.25 3.06
CA PHE A 276 -8.03 -12.01 3.48
C PHE A 276 -6.91 -11.65 2.50
N ASP A 277 -6.97 -10.47 1.88
CA ASP A 277 -5.93 -9.94 0.99
C ASP A 277 -5.00 -8.99 1.76
N ASP A 278 -3.69 -9.27 1.73
CA ASP A 278 -2.69 -8.48 2.46
C ASP A 278 -2.22 -7.20 1.75
N ARG A 279 -2.68 -6.97 0.51
CA ARG A 279 -2.21 -5.88 -0.34
C ARG A 279 -2.33 -4.49 0.29
N TYR A 280 -3.37 -4.27 1.10
CA TYR A 280 -3.66 -2.97 1.71
C TYR A 280 -3.68 -3.00 3.24
N THR A 281 -3.05 -3.99 3.85
CA THR A 281 -3.10 -4.18 5.30
C THR A 281 -1.74 -3.91 5.93
N ASP A 282 -1.77 -3.65 7.24
CA ASP A 282 -0.57 -3.45 8.05
C ASP A 282 0.13 -4.76 8.39
N THR A 283 -0.61 -5.87 8.31
CA THR A 283 -0.14 -7.23 8.59
C THR A 283 -0.15 -8.07 7.31
N SER A 284 0.89 -8.87 7.08
CA SER A 284 1.01 -9.74 5.90
C SER A 284 0.19 -11.02 6.05
N ALA A 285 -0.21 -11.64 4.93
CA ALA A 285 -0.97 -12.90 4.97
C ALA A 285 -0.19 -14.01 5.70
N HIS A 286 1.13 -14.05 5.53
CA HIS A 286 2.01 -15.00 6.22
C HIS A 286 2.08 -14.78 7.73
N ALA A 287 2.11 -13.52 8.19
CA ALA A 287 2.10 -13.21 9.61
C ALA A 287 0.75 -13.60 10.25
N VAL A 288 -0.35 -13.33 9.55
CA VAL A 288 -1.68 -13.77 10.01
C VAL A 288 -1.77 -15.30 9.99
N ALA A 289 -1.28 -15.98 8.94
CA ALA A 289 -1.26 -17.44 8.86
C ALA A 289 -0.47 -18.09 10.00
N SER A 290 0.71 -17.54 10.31
CA SER A 290 1.55 -18.00 11.41
C SER A 290 0.84 -17.82 12.76
N ALA A 291 0.17 -16.68 12.96
CA ALA A 291 -0.66 -16.49 14.14
C ALA A 291 -1.78 -17.53 14.18
N VAL A 292 -2.61 -17.66 13.14
CA VAL A 292 -3.71 -18.65 13.12
C VAL A 292 -3.22 -20.07 13.39
N SER A 293 -2.09 -20.46 12.80
CA SER A 293 -1.46 -21.77 13.04
C SER A 293 -1.06 -21.96 14.50
N ALA A 294 -0.52 -20.93 15.15
CA ALA A 294 -0.18 -20.98 16.57
C ALA A 294 -1.42 -21.14 17.47
N TRP A 295 -2.57 -20.58 17.10
CA TRP A 295 -3.81 -20.74 17.89
C TRP A 295 -4.47 -22.10 17.68
N THR A 296 -4.49 -22.58 16.44
CA THR A 296 -5.29 -23.73 16.03
C THR A 296 -4.49 -25.04 15.99
N GLY A 297 -3.16 -24.95 15.96
CA GLY A 297 -2.28 -26.09 15.68
C GLY A 297 -2.35 -26.57 14.23
N LEU A 298 -3.11 -25.91 13.35
CA LEU A 298 -3.28 -26.33 11.97
C LEU A 298 -2.04 -26.00 11.12
N PRO A 299 -1.65 -26.86 10.18
CA PRO A 299 -0.53 -26.59 9.29
C PRO A 299 -0.89 -25.50 8.27
N VAL A 300 0.07 -24.62 7.97
CA VAL A 300 -0.06 -23.60 6.92
C VAL A 300 0.39 -24.20 5.59
N ARG A 301 -0.48 -24.17 4.57
CA ARG A 301 -0.13 -24.55 3.20
C ARG A 301 0.19 -23.31 2.37
N SER A 302 1.39 -23.23 1.82
CA SER A 302 1.72 -22.22 0.81
C SER A 302 1.60 -22.88 -0.57
N THR A 303 0.78 -22.30 -1.44
CA THR A 303 0.62 -22.74 -2.84
C THR A 303 1.24 -21.76 -3.82
#